data_AF-A0A139PJ51-F1
#
_entry.id   AF-A0A139PJ51-F1
#
_cell.length_a   1.000
_cell.length_b   1.000
_cell.length_c   1.000
_cell.angle_alpha   90.00
_cell.angle_beta   90.00
_cell.angle_gamma   90.00
#
_symmetry.space_group_name_H-M   'P 1'
#
loop_
_entity.id
_entity.type
_entity.pdbx_description
1 polymer ?
#
loop_
_entity_poly.entity_id
_entity_poly.type
_entity_poly.pdbx_seq_one_letter_code
_entity_poly.pdbx_strand_id
1 'polypeptide(L)'
;MKIILKEDIELYRYLIAKVTFLQTHKEYHLVESYLDSNCFLIANRATEEKVFVALFKQPTRKTVEVECKKVMFIQTRNTRIPEGFDVEKADKGFNDQLAENIRLGFLAPDQLVEQFQGVFKEDVERYFKKAEARIQAERQVFVKYYAKETIEKNPYHVVEGNVSFSHPKHFNDPFDCNCYYADGHSMMDFFRVFCFTHAADNILMWSYYANSHAGYALEYSYASLLDKIHSLKVDGLCVYGPVEYIDKRPNTRSNSNQFSYSNLNFYIKATFAKFKEWQHEREYRFVCILDEKAEAAQEVLGDWVLIPQVDVVQGYAGCNNTKIKVKAQYPIKKLEKDILNYQLKS
;
A
#
# COMPACT_ATOMS: atom_id res chain seq x y z
N MET A 1 0.82 -12.07 -4.66
CA MET A 1 0.66 -10.59 -4.62
C MET A 1 1.97 -9.86 -4.97
N LYS A 2 1.91 -8.62 -5.49
CA LYS A 2 3.07 -7.73 -5.69
C LYS A 2 3.07 -6.59 -4.68
N ILE A 3 4.24 -6.22 -4.16
CA ILE A 3 4.36 -5.16 -3.16
C ILE A 3 4.77 -3.85 -3.84
N ILE A 4 4.15 -2.74 -3.44
CA ILE A 4 4.52 -1.40 -3.90
C ILE A 4 4.61 -0.44 -2.71
N LEU A 5 5.48 0.56 -2.81
CA LEU A 5 5.54 1.64 -1.83
C LEU A 5 4.33 2.58 -1.98
N LYS A 6 3.78 3.02 -0.85
CA LYS A 6 2.67 3.97 -0.78
C LYS A 6 2.92 5.22 -1.61
N GLU A 7 4.13 5.77 -1.57
CA GLU A 7 4.54 6.96 -2.32
C GLU A 7 4.62 6.75 -3.84
N ASP A 8 4.78 5.51 -4.31
CA ASP A 8 4.96 5.21 -5.73
C ASP A 8 3.63 4.92 -6.47
N ILE A 9 2.54 4.79 -5.73
CA ILE A 9 1.23 4.42 -6.26
C ILE A 9 0.73 5.32 -7.39
N GLU A 10 0.84 6.64 -7.21
CA GLU A 10 0.36 7.58 -8.24
C GLU A 10 1.25 7.52 -9.49
N LEU A 11 2.55 7.27 -9.32
CA LEU A 11 3.46 7.11 -10.44
C LEU A 11 3.21 5.80 -11.19
N TYR A 12 2.93 4.70 -10.47
CA TYR A 12 2.49 3.45 -11.05
C TYR A 12 1.20 3.63 -11.87
N ARG A 13 0.22 4.38 -11.34
CA ARG A 13 -0.99 4.73 -12.08
C ARG A 13 -0.70 5.56 -13.34
N TYR A 14 0.24 6.52 -13.28
CA TYR A 14 0.65 7.26 -14.48
C TYR A 14 1.31 6.34 -15.50
N LEU A 15 2.12 5.37 -15.06
CA LEU A 15 2.71 4.38 -15.96
C LEU A 15 1.62 3.58 -16.69
N ILE A 16 0.61 3.08 -15.98
CA ILE A 16 -0.56 2.42 -16.58
C ILE A 16 -1.22 3.35 -17.60
N ALA A 17 -1.42 4.62 -17.24
CA ALA A 17 -2.05 5.60 -18.13
C ALA A 17 -1.27 5.88 -19.40
N LYS A 18 0.06 5.93 -19.33
CA LYS A 18 0.94 6.05 -20.50
C LYS A 18 0.81 4.86 -21.42
N VAL A 19 0.75 3.65 -20.86
CA VAL A 19 0.57 2.44 -21.67
C VAL A 19 -0.78 2.44 -22.34
N THR A 20 -1.84 2.72 -21.58
CA THR A 20 -3.21 2.85 -22.12
C THR A 20 -3.25 3.88 -23.24
N PHE A 21 -2.53 5.00 -23.10
CA PHE A 21 -2.51 6.04 -24.12
C PHE A 21 -1.96 5.50 -25.45
N LEU A 22 -0.84 4.78 -25.41
CA LEU A 22 -0.24 4.14 -26.58
C LEU A 22 -1.12 3.01 -27.14
N GLN A 23 -1.93 2.36 -26.30
CA GLN A 23 -2.87 1.34 -26.73
C GLN A 23 -4.06 1.94 -27.50
N THR A 24 -4.54 3.12 -27.14
CA THR A 24 -5.71 3.75 -27.78
C THR A 24 -5.35 4.75 -28.87
N HIS A 25 -4.16 5.34 -28.85
CA HIS A 25 -3.66 6.29 -29.84
C HIS A 25 -2.59 5.63 -30.72
N LYS A 26 -3.03 4.73 -31.60
CA LYS A 26 -2.17 3.87 -32.43
C LYS A 26 -1.27 4.65 -33.40
N GLU A 27 -1.64 5.88 -33.72
CA GLU A 27 -0.88 6.81 -34.55
C GLU A 27 0.45 7.25 -33.91
N TYR A 28 0.61 7.06 -32.59
CA TYR A 28 1.84 7.38 -31.88
C TYR A 28 2.66 6.14 -31.51
N HIS A 29 3.97 6.33 -31.37
CA HIS A 29 4.87 5.39 -30.72
C HIS A 29 5.67 6.09 -29.62
N LEU A 30 6.13 5.31 -28.64
CA LEU A 30 6.93 5.82 -27.54
C LEU A 30 8.34 6.18 -28.02
N VAL A 31 8.80 7.38 -27.68
CA VAL A 31 10.20 7.79 -27.84
C VAL A 31 10.93 7.66 -26.52
N GLU A 32 10.36 8.20 -25.45
CA GLU A 32 10.95 8.17 -24.11
C GLU A 32 9.85 8.25 -23.03
N SER A 33 10.03 7.56 -21.91
CA SER A 33 9.14 7.69 -20.75
C SER A 33 9.91 8.07 -19.51
N TYR A 34 9.34 9.00 -18.75
CA TYR A 34 9.90 9.46 -17.49
C TYR A 34 9.19 8.77 -16.34
N LEU A 35 9.82 7.75 -15.76
CA LEU A 35 9.19 6.87 -14.77
C LEU A 35 8.62 7.63 -13.57
N ASP A 36 9.34 8.66 -13.10
CA ASP A 36 9.02 9.53 -11.97
C ASP A 36 8.06 10.69 -12.33
N SER A 37 7.35 10.59 -13.45
CA SER A 37 6.52 11.68 -13.96
C SER A 37 5.23 11.20 -14.61
N ASN A 38 4.24 12.11 -14.66
CA ASN A 38 3.06 11.98 -15.53
C ASN A 38 3.36 12.30 -17.00
N CYS A 39 4.61 12.62 -17.34
CA CYS A 39 5.03 13.03 -18.67
C CYS A 39 5.75 11.91 -19.43
N PHE A 40 5.70 11.97 -20.76
CA PHE A 40 6.44 11.10 -21.68
C PHE A 40 6.54 11.75 -23.07
N LEU A 41 7.50 11.30 -23.87
CA LEU A 41 7.74 11.77 -25.23
C LEU A 41 7.27 10.70 -26.22
N ILE A 42 6.44 11.11 -27.17
CA ILE A 42 5.95 10.26 -28.27
C ILE A 42 6.28 10.88 -29.61
N ALA A 43 6.22 10.08 -30.67
CA ALA A 43 6.32 10.55 -32.04
C ALA A 43 5.19 9.96 -32.88
N ASN A 44 4.64 10.79 -33.78
CA ASN A 44 3.66 10.33 -34.75
C ASN A 44 4.35 9.35 -35.73
N ARG A 45 3.76 8.18 -35.94
CA ARG A 45 4.34 7.11 -36.79
C ARG A 45 4.41 7.47 -38.28
N ALA A 46 3.62 8.43 -38.74
CA ALA A 46 3.59 8.83 -40.15
C ALA A 46 4.47 10.05 -40.43
N THR A 47 4.53 11.01 -39.50
CA THR A 47 5.25 12.28 -39.70
C THR A 47 6.56 12.38 -38.94
N GLU A 48 6.84 11.46 -38.00
CA GLU A 48 7.96 11.54 -37.03
C GLU A 48 7.94 12.80 -36.15
N GLU A 49 6.83 13.55 -36.17
CA GLU A 49 6.66 14.73 -35.33
C GLU A 49 6.59 14.31 -33.85
N LYS A 50 7.48 14.89 -33.04
CA LYS A 50 7.57 14.61 -31.61
C LYS A 50 6.56 15.45 -30.83
N VAL A 51 5.97 14.82 -29.82
CA VAL A 51 5.02 15.45 -28.90
C VAL A 51 5.40 15.09 -27.46
N PHE A 52 5.64 16.10 -26.64
CA PHE A 52 5.80 15.96 -25.20
C PHE A 52 4.43 15.99 -24.53
N VAL A 53 4.04 14.86 -23.94
CA VAL A 53 2.71 14.66 -23.37
C VAL A 53 2.75 14.69 -21.85
N ALA A 54 1.80 15.39 -21.25
CA ALA A 54 1.50 15.34 -19.82
C ALA A 54 0.07 14.82 -19.58
N LEU A 55 -0.09 13.79 -18.75
CA LEU A 55 -1.41 13.22 -18.45
C LEU A 55 -2.05 13.84 -17.19
N PHE A 56 -3.31 14.22 -17.32
CA PHE A 56 -4.31 14.59 -16.31
C PHE A 56 -4.08 15.86 -15.51
N LYS A 57 -2.86 16.09 -15.04
CA LYS A 57 -2.47 17.20 -14.19
C LYS A 57 -1.31 17.96 -14.83
N GLN A 58 -0.94 19.08 -14.20
CA GLN A 58 0.25 19.82 -14.56
C GLN A 58 1.47 18.88 -14.70
N PRO A 59 2.33 19.13 -15.69
CA PRO A 59 3.51 18.32 -15.90
C PRO A 59 4.44 18.41 -14.69
N THR A 60 4.78 17.26 -14.11
CA THR A 60 5.81 17.22 -13.05
C THR A 60 7.21 17.45 -13.62
N ARG A 61 7.37 17.36 -14.95
CA ARG A 61 8.59 17.68 -15.69
C ARG A 61 8.30 18.73 -16.75
N LYS A 62 8.94 19.91 -16.67
CA LYS A 62 8.63 21.06 -17.54
C LYS A 62 9.53 21.16 -18.78
N THR A 63 10.66 20.46 -18.77
CA THR A 63 11.70 20.54 -19.79
C THR A 63 11.86 19.20 -20.48
N VAL A 64 12.07 19.28 -21.79
CA VAL A 64 12.46 18.18 -22.66
C VAL A 64 13.60 18.72 -23.53
N GLU A 65 14.62 17.90 -23.77
CA GLU A 65 15.85 18.34 -24.45
C GLU A 65 15.67 18.58 -25.95
N VAL A 66 14.52 18.16 -26.48
CA VAL A 66 14.19 18.22 -27.90
C VAL A 66 13.09 19.25 -28.13
N GLU A 67 13.21 20.06 -29.17
CA GLU A 67 12.13 20.95 -29.61
C GLU A 67 10.96 20.12 -30.14
N CYS A 68 9.79 20.28 -29.53
CA CYS A 68 8.61 19.48 -29.85
C CYS A 68 7.33 20.20 -29.40
N LYS A 69 6.19 19.77 -29.96
CA LYS A 69 4.87 20.19 -29.51
C LYS A 69 4.65 19.70 -28.08
N LYS A 70 4.02 20.51 -27.22
CA LYS A 70 3.70 20.14 -25.83
C LYS A 70 2.20 20.08 -25.65
N VAL A 71 1.69 18.94 -25.19
CA VAL A 71 0.24 18.70 -25.05
C VAL A 71 -0.08 18.16 -23.66
N MET A 72 -1.11 18.71 -23.03
CA MET A 72 -1.66 18.19 -21.79
C MET A 72 -3.03 17.54 -22.05
N PHE A 73 -3.14 16.24 -21.75
CA PHE A 73 -4.38 15.48 -21.89
C PHE A 73 -5.15 15.50 -20.57
N ILE A 74 -6.31 16.16 -20.54
CA ILE A 74 -7.09 16.36 -19.32
C ILE A 74 -8.38 15.54 -19.30
N GLN A 75 -8.75 15.06 -18.11
CA GLN A 75 -10.05 14.43 -17.86
C GLN A 75 -11.11 15.46 -17.42
N THR A 76 -10.69 16.52 -16.73
CA THR A 76 -11.59 17.56 -16.19
C THR A 76 -11.15 18.96 -16.64
N ARG A 77 -12.13 19.84 -16.91
CA ARG A 77 -11.91 21.18 -17.48
C ARG A 77 -11.23 22.18 -16.54
N ASN A 78 -11.16 21.88 -15.24
CA ASN A 78 -10.67 22.83 -14.22
C ASN A 78 -9.14 22.75 -13.99
N THR A 79 -8.40 22.05 -14.85
CA THR A 79 -6.96 21.87 -14.70
C THR A 79 -6.22 23.10 -15.22
N ARG A 80 -5.39 23.73 -14.38
CA ARG A 80 -4.56 24.87 -14.79
C ARG A 80 -3.58 24.43 -15.89
N ILE A 81 -3.53 25.19 -16.98
CA ILE A 81 -2.67 24.92 -18.14
C ILE A 81 -1.37 25.71 -18.00
N PRO A 82 -0.19 25.06 -18.06
CA PRO A 82 1.09 25.77 -18.13
C PRO A 82 1.26 26.53 -19.44
N GLU A 83 2.07 27.59 -19.43
CA GLU A 83 2.42 28.32 -20.64
C GLU A 83 3.15 27.41 -21.66
N GLY A 84 2.79 27.55 -22.94
CA GLY A 84 3.38 26.76 -24.03
C GLY A 84 2.88 25.32 -24.14
N PHE A 85 1.81 24.94 -23.42
CA PHE A 85 1.12 23.66 -23.59
C PHE A 85 -0.22 23.84 -24.27
N ASP A 86 -0.45 23.05 -25.32
CA ASP A 86 -1.78 22.83 -25.85
C ASP A 86 -2.57 21.89 -24.93
N VAL A 87 -3.89 21.89 -25.06
CA VAL A 87 -4.76 21.03 -24.25
C VAL A 87 -5.70 20.22 -25.12
N GLU A 88 -5.73 18.93 -24.81
CA GLU A 88 -6.64 17.98 -25.42
C GLU A 88 -7.47 17.29 -24.33
N LYS A 89 -8.75 17.05 -24.63
CA LYS A 89 -9.62 16.33 -23.71
C LYS A 89 -9.46 14.84 -23.98
N ALA A 90 -9.14 14.08 -22.95
CA ALA A 90 -9.13 12.62 -23.02
C ALA A 90 -10.50 12.11 -23.51
N ASP A 91 -10.52 11.35 -24.60
CA ASP A 91 -11.74 10.82 -25.18
C ASP A 91 -12.33 9.68 -24.34
N LYS A 92 -13.56 9.27 -24.67
CA LYS A 92 -14.27 8.24 -23.91
C LYS A 92 -13.57 6.88 -23.99
N GLY A 93 -13.08 6.48 -25.16
CA GLY A 93 -12.42 5.19 -25.36
C GLY A 93 -11.16 5.05 -24.54
N PHE A 94 -10.31 6.09 -24.50
CA PHE A 94 -9.15 6.13 -23.60
C PHE A 94 -9.55 6.04 -22.13
N ASN A 95 -10.55 6.80 -21.69
CA ASN A 95 -10.97 6.80 -20.28
C ASN A 95 -11.56 5.46 -19.82
N ASP A 96 -12.37 4.81 -20.67
CA ASP A 96 -12.97 3.51 -20.38
C ASP A 96 -11.87 2.43 -20.29
N GLN A 97 -10.93 2.40 -21.26
CA GLN A 97 -9.81 1.46 -21.22
C GLN A 97 -8.86 1.73 -20.04
N LEU A 98 -8.66 2.99 -19.67
CA LEU A 98 -7.83 3.36 -18.52
C LEU A 98 -8.42 2.84 -17.21
N ALA A 99 -9.74 2.97 -17.03
CA ALA A 99 -10.39 2.46 -15.83
C ALA A 99 -10.20 0.95 -15.69
N GLU A 100 -10.31 0.21 -16.80
CA GLU A 100 -10.09 -1.24 -16.82
C GLU A 100 -8.61 -1.61 -16.56
N ASN A 101 -7.66 -0.95 -17.25
CA ASN A 101 -6.24 -1.22 -17.04
C ASN A 101 -5.78 -0.85 -15.62
N ILE A 102 -6.31 0.22 -15.03
CA ILE A 102 -6.05 0.56 -13.63
C ILE A 102 -6.56 -0.58 -12.75
N ARG A 103 -7.85 -0.96 -12.87
CA ARG A 103 -8.42 -2.08 -12.12
C ARG A 103 -7.57 -3.35 -12.24
N LEU A 104 -7.17 -3.73 -13.46
CA LEU A 104 -6.31 -4.88 -13.70
C LEU A 104 -4.93 -4.73 -13.05
N GLY A 105 -4.32 -3.55 -13.11
CA GLY A 105 -3.03 -3.28 -12.47
C GLY A 105 -3.03 -3.40 -10.94
N PHE A 106 -4.20 -3.29 -10.31
CA PHE A 106 -4.35 -3.51 -8.86
C PHE A 106 -4.71 -4.94 -8.50
N LEU A 107 -5.47 -5.63 -9.34
CA LEU A 107 -5.98 -6.98 -9.04
C LEU A 107 -5.13 -8.10 -9.64
N ALA A 108 -4.46 -7.85 -10.76
CA ALA A 108 -3.61 -8.81 -11.45
C ALA A 108 -2.48 -8.08 -12.20
N PRO A 109 -1.50 -7.48 -11.47
CA PRO A 109 -0.42 -6.70 -12.05
C PRO A 109 0.42 -7.49 -13.07
N ASP A 110 0.60 -8.81 -12.89
CA ASP A 110 1.32 -9.64 -13.87
C ASP A 110 0.54 -9.78 -15.19
N GLN A 111 -0.79 -9.97 -15.13
CA GLN A 111 -1.64 -10.01 -16.33
C GLN A 111 -1.67 -8.66 -17.06
N LEU A 112 -1.67 -7.55 -16.30
CA LEU A 112 -1.55 -6.22 -16.89
C LEU A 112 -0.24 -6.08 -17.69
N VAL A 113 0.89 -6.53 -17.13
CA VAL A 113 2.20 -6.49 -17.80
C VAL A 113 2.20 -7.34 -19.08
N GLU A 114 1.52 -8.48 -19.09
CA GLU A 114 1.35 -9.30 -20.31
C GLU A 114 0.55 -8.55 -21.39
N GLN A 115 -0.51 -7.84 -21.02
CA GLN A 115 -1.30 -7.02 -21.94
C GLN A 115 -0.53 -5.84 -22.55
N PHE A 116 0.57 -5.42 -21.90
CA PHE A 116 1.40 -4.32 -22.38
C PHE A 116 2.30 -4.70 -23.55
N GLN A 117 2.29 -5.98 -23.99
CA GLN A 117 3.09 -6.47 -25.12
C GLN A 117 4.59 -6.13 -24.97
N GLY A 118 5.09 -6.11 -23.73
CA GLY A 118 6.47 -5.79 -23.38
C GLY A 118 6.78 -4.30 -23.17
N VAL A 119 5.91 -3.38 -23.57
CA VAL A 119 6.10 -1.94 -23.31
C VAL A 119 5.99 -1.69 -21.80
N PHE A 120 6.95 -0.98 -21.20
CA PHE A 120 6.96 -0.65 -19.77
C PHE A 120 7.03 -1.83 -18.78
N LYS A 121 7.28 -3.06 -19.26
CA LYS A 121 7.43 -4.22 -18.38
C LYS A 121 8.50 -4.00 -17.30
N GLU A 122 9.69 -3.56 -17.72
CA GLU A 122 10.81 -3.31 -16.81
C GLU A 122 10.53 -2.18 -15.82
N ASP A 123 9.78 -1.16 -16.27
CA ASP A 123 9.36 -0.04 -15.43
C ASP A 123 8.37 -0.44 -14.34
N VAL A 124 7.40 -1.32 -14.67
CA VAL A 124 6.48 -1.89 -13.67
C VAL A 124 7.27 -2.73 -12.65
N GLU A 125 8.12 -3.64 -13.13
CA GLU A 125 8.95 -4.47 -12.26
C GLU A 125 9.87 -3.64 -11.36
N ARG A 126 10.34 -2.47 -11.84
CA ARG A 126 11.20 -1.57 -11.07
C ARG A 126 10.49 -1.02 -9.84
N TYR A 127 9.19 -0.74 -9.90
CA TYR A 127 8.43 -0.32 -8.71
C TYR A 127 8.37 -1.41 -7.65
N PHE A 128 8.15 -2.66 -8.05
CA PHE A 128 8.06 -3.79 -7.12
C PHE A 128 9.44 -4.10 -6.51
N LYS A 129 10.48 -4.17 -7.34
CA LYS A 129 11.87 -4.37 -6.88
C LYS A 129 12.32 -3.24 -5.94
N LYS A 130 11.94 -1.98 -6.22
CA LYS A 130 12.22 -0.84 -5.34
C LYS A 130 11.58 -1.00 -3.97
N ALA A 131 10.33 -1.45 -3.92
CA ALA A 131 9.63 -1.68 -2.66
C ALA A 131 10.30 -2.76 -1.81
N GLU A 132 10.61 -3.91 -2.42
CA GLU A 132 11.33 -5.00 -1.74
C GLU A 132 12.70 -4.56 -1.22
N ALA A 133 13.49 -3.87 -2.05
CA ALA A 133 14.81 -3.37 -1.66
C ALA A 133 14.72 -2.37 -0.50
N ARG A 134 13.70 -1.49 -0.50
CA ARG A 134 13.49 -0.54 0.60
C ARG A 134 13.16 -1.27 1.90
N ILE A 135 12.21 -2.20 1.82
CA ILE A 135 11.74 -3.00 2.95
C ILE A 135 12.92 -3.78 3.57
N GLN A 136 13.75 -4.41 2.74
CA GLN A 136 14.94 -5.14 3.21
C GLN A 136 15.99 -4.23 3.87
N ALA A 137 16.05 -2.94 3.52
CA ALA A 137 16.99 -1.97 4.08
C ALA A 137 16.54 -1.33 5.41
N GLU A 138 15.24 -1.32 5.73
CA GLU A 138 14.65 -0.52 6.82
C GLU A 138 14.83 -1.07 8.26
N ARG A 139 15.52 -2.21 8.43
CA ARG A 139 15.79 -3.01 9.67
C ARG A 139 15.01 -4.33 9.67
N GLN A 140 15.71 -5.42 9.97
CA GLN A 140 15.38 -6.79 9.57
C GLN A 140 14.10 -7.43 10.17
N VAL A 141 13.42 -6.78 11.13
CA VAL A 141 12.32 -7.41 11.88
C VAL A 141 11.10 -6.51 12.11
N PHE A 142 9.91 -7.06 11.89
CA PHE A 142 8.62 -6.41 12.17
C PHE A 142 8.16 -6.79 13.57
N VAL A 143 7.72 -5.84 14.37
CA VAL A 143 7.25 -6.11 15.74
C VAL A 143 5.73 -6.05 15.80
N LYS A 144 5.13 -7.06 16.43
CA LYS A 144 3.70 -7.07 16.76
C LYS A 144 3.48 -7.41 18.23
N TYR A 145 2.61 -6.62 18.86
CA TYR A 145 2.26 -6.74 20.27
C TYR A 145 1.01 -7.58 20.42
N TYR A 146 0.99 -8.42 21.45
CA TYR A 146 -0.08 -9.35 21.71
C TYR A 146 -0.49 -9.38 23.17
N ALA A 147 -1.79 -9.52 23.36
CA ALA A 147 -2.36 -9.87 24.64
C ALA A 147 -1.77 -11.20 25.14
N LYS A 148 -1.62 -11.31 26.46
CA LYS A 148 -1.07 -12.49 27.16
C LYS A 148 -1.80 -13.76 26.77
N GLU A 149 -3.13 -13.73 26.76
CA GLU A 149 -3.93 -14.91 26.44
C GLU A 149 -3.79 -15.33 24.98
N THR A 150 -3.64 -14.38 24.05
CA THR A 150 -3.43 -14.68 22.62
C THR A 150 -2.20 -15.56 22.40
N ILE A 151 -1.15 -15.35 23.19
CA ILE A 151 0.09 -16.12 23.09
C ILE A 151 0.07 -17.36 23.99
N GLU A 152 -0.43 -17.28 25.22
CA GLU A 152 -0.39 -18.41 26.15
C GLU A 152 -1.41 -19.50 25.82
N LYS A 153 -2.60 -19.12 25.34
CA LYS A 153 -3.60 -20.09 24.83
C LYS A 153 -3.35 -20.43 23.35
N ASN A 154 -2.68 -19.53 22.63
CA ASN A 154 -2.29 -19.68 21.24
C ASN A 154 -3.40 -20.17 20.26
N PRO A 155 -4.64 -19.66 20.32
CA PRO A 155 -5.73 -20.17 19.49
C PRO A 155 -5.55 -19.88 18.00
N TYR A 156 -4.72 -18.89 17.65
CA TYR A 156 -4.46 -18.48 16.26
C TYR A 156 -3.09 -18.94 15.74
N HIS A 157 -2.37 -19.76 16.51
CA HIS A 157 -1.02 -20.24 16.18
C HIS A 157 -0.01 -19.11 15.93
N VAL A 158 -0.14 -18.01 16.68
CA VAL A 158 0.75 -16.85 16.59
C VAL A 158 2.17 -17.22 17.06
N VAL A 159 2.28 -18.12 18.02
CA VAL A 159 3.58 -18.61 18.51
C VAL A 159 4.35 -19.31 17.40
N GLU A 160 3.67 -20.00 16.49
CA GLU A 160 4.24 -20.66 15.32
C GLU A 160 4.42 -19.72 14.12
N GLY A 161 4.13 -18.42 14.29
CA GLY A 161 4.38 -17.42 13.26
C GLY A 161 3.17 -17.04 12.42
N ASN A 162 1.95 -17.45 12.77
CA ASN A 162 0.77 -17.01 12.04
C ASN A 162 0.48 -15.52 12.31
N VAL A 163 0.35 -14.76 11.23
CA VAL A 163 -0.09 -13.37 11.26
C VAL A 163 -1.22 -13.18 10.24
N SER A 164 -1.93 -12.07 10.31
CA SER A 164 -3.04 -11.82 9.38
C SER A 164 -3.17 -10.35 9.04
N PHE A 165 -3.56 -10.10 7.78
CA PHE A 165 -4.24 -8.85 7.45
C PHE A 165 -5.66 -8.93 7.98
N SER A 166 -6.17 -7.84 8.53
CA SER A 166 -7.49 -7.79 9.13
C SER A 166 -8.36 -6.70 8.51
N HIS A 167 -9.66 -6.96 8.51
CA HIS A 167 -10.65 -5.95 8.16
C HIS A 167 -10.62 -4.81 9.21
N PRO A 168 -10.67 -3.52 8.81
CA PRO A 168 -10.58 -2.39 9.73
C PRO A 168 -11.59 -2.37 10.88
N LYS A 169 -12.76 -2.99 10.73
CA LYS A 169 -13.76 -3.16 11.80
C LYS A 169 -13.24 -3.84 13.07
N HIS A 170 -12.11 -4.56 12.99
CA HIS A 170 -11.46 -5.22 14.13
C HIS A 170 -10.39 -4.35 14.81
N PHE A 171 -10.23 -3.09 14.38
CA PHE A 171 -9.27 -2.18 14.97
C PHE A 171 -9.81 -1.61 16.29
N ASN A 172 -8.90 -1.30 17.20
CA ASN A 172 -9.24 -0.69 18.49
C ASN A 172 -9.66 0.78 18.38
N ASP A 173 -9.22 1.49 17.33
CA ASP A 173 -9.65 2.85 17.01
C ASP A 173 -10.79 2.82 15.97
N PRO A 174 -12.03 3.18 16.34
CA PRO A 174 -13.19 3.17 15.43
C PRO A 174 -13.15 4.29 14.37
N PHE A 175 -12.18 5.21 14.45
CA PHE A 175 -11.96 6.25 13.46
C PHE A 175 -10.87 5.85 12.45
N ASP A 176 -10.21 4.72 12.61
CA ASP A 176 -9.15 4.27 11.72
C ASP A 176 -9.72 3.67 10.42
N CYS A 177 -9.06 3.95 9.30
CA CYS A 177 -9.45 3.51 7.96
C CYS A 177 -10.85 3.93 7.46
N ASN A 178 -11.64 4.77 8.16
CA ASN A 178 -13.01 5.02 7.67
C ASN A 178 -13.00 5.67 6.29
N CYS A 179 -13.80 5.06 5.42
CA CYS A 179 -13.91 5.35 4.02
C CYS A 179 -15.35 5.01 3.62
N TYR A 180 -16.08 5.98 3.08
CA TYR A 180 -17.51 5.87 2.84
C TYR A 180 -17.90 6.35 1.44
N TYR A 181 -18.89 5.68 0.86
CA TYR A 181 -19.62 6.14 -0.32
C TYR A 181 -20.38 7.44 -0.03
N ALA A 182 -20.89 8.09 -1.08
CA ALA A 182 -21.64 9.34 -0.93
C ALA A 182 -22.91 9.13 -0.08
N ASP A 183 -23.58 7.98 -0.23
CA ASP A 183 -24.74 7.55 0.58
C ASP A 183 -24.39 7.12 2.02
N GLY A 184 -23.11 6.97 2.35
CA GLY A 184 -22.64 6.63 3.69
C GLY A 184 -22.39 5.14 3.93
N HIS A 185 -22.64 4.27 2.95
CA HIS A 185 -22.21 2.87 3.05
C HIS A 185 -20.67 2.79 3.12
N SER A 186 -20.17 1.84 3.91
CA SER A 186 -18.74 1.66 4.13
C SER A 186 -18.05 1.11 2.88
N MET A 187 -16.86 1.62 2.58
CA MET A 187 -15.90 1.04 1.64
C MET A 187 -14.78 0.26 2.35
N MET A 188 -14.84 0.11 3.67
CA MET A 188 -13.78 -0.59 4.42
C MET A 188 -13.70 -2.08 4.10
N ASP A 189 -14.78 -2.67 3.57
CA ASP A 189 -14.83 -4.07 3.17
C ASP A 189 -13.79 -4.41 2.09
N PHE A 190 -13.34 -3.41 1.32
CA PHE A 190 -12.28 -3.55 0.32
C PHE A 190 -10.87 -3.58 0.91
N PHE A 191 -10.67 -3.30 2.20
CA PHE A 191 -9.34 -3.21 2.78
C PHE A 191 -9.06 -4.39 3.70
N ARG A 192 -7.90 -5.01 3.54
CA ARG A 192 -7.29 -5.87 4.55
C ARG A 192 -5.95 -5.26 4.90
N VAL A 193 -5.77 -4.95 6.18
CA VAL A 193 -4.66 -4.14 6.67
C VAL A 193 -3.85 -4.96 7.65
N PHE A 194 -2.54 -5.01 7.46
CA PHE A 194 -1.61 -5.64 8.38
C PHE A 194 -0.69 -4.59 8.97
N CYS A 195 -0.93 -4.29 10.25
CA CYS A 195 -0.21 -3.26 11.02
C CYS A 195 0.93 -3.85 11.85
N PHE A 196 2.04 -3.13 11.91
CA PHE A 196 3.21 -3.46 12.73
C PHE A 196 4.00 -2.20 13.06
N THR A 197 5.01 -2.35 13.92
CA THR A 197 5.99 -1.31 14.26
C THR A 197 7.40 -1.90 14.16
N HIS A 198 8.42 -1.07 14.32
CA HIS A 198 9.82 -1.50 14.38
C HIS A 198 10.39 -1.45 15.81
N ALA A 199 9.55 -1.15 16.80
CA ALA A 199 9.97 -0.96 18.19
C ALA A 199 9.32 -1.98 19.12
N ALA A 200 10.13 -2.79 19.80
CA ALA A 200 9.71 -3.77 20.80
C ALA A 200 9.71 -3.24 22.24
N ASP A 201 10.18 -2.01 22.46
CA ASP A 201 10.43 -1.38 23.75
C ASP A 201 9.47 -0.22 24.08
N ASN A 202 8.47 0.03 23.22
CA ASN A 202 7.58 1.17 23.36
C ASN A 202 6.58 0.98 24.52
N ILE A 203 6.75 1.76 25.59
CA ILE A 203 5.95 1.66 26.82
C ILE A 203 4.44 1.78 26.55
N LEU A 204 4.02 2.68 25.67
CA LEU A 204 2.60 2.88 25.37
C LEU A 204 2.03 1.69 24.59
N MET A 205 2.79 1.13 23.64
CA MET A 205 2.39 -0.09 22.93
C MET A 205 2.21 -1.26 23.89
N TRP A 206 3.13 -1.43 24.85
CA TRP A 206 3.00 -2.44 25.90
C TRP A 206 1.79 -2.22 26.81
N SER A 207 1.42 -0.96 27.07
CA SER A 207 0.23 -0.61 27.85
C SER A 207 -1.06 -0.99 27.13
N TYR A 208 -1.20 -0.57 25.86
CA TYR A 208 -2.44 -0.74 25.09
C TYR A 208 -2.62 -2.16 24.53
N TYR A 209 -1.58 -2.73 23.93
CA TYR A 209 -1.70 -3.94 23.11
C TYR A 209 -1.19 -5.22 23.80
N ALA A 210 -0.46 -5.10 24.91
CA ALA A 210 0.13 -6.23 25.62
C ALA A 210 -0.35 -6.32 27.08
N ASN A 211 -1.65 -6.15 27.31
CA ASN A 211 -2.32 -6.25 28.63
C ASN A 211 -1.54 -5.54 29.75
N SER A 212 -1.30 -4.24 29.63
CA SER A 212 -0.61 -3.46 30.66
C SER A 212 0.76 -4.05 31.04
N HIS A 213 1.59 -4.32 30.03
CA HIS A 213 2.93 -4.91 30.15
C HIS A 213 2.99 -6.37 30.64
N ALA A 214 1.89 -7.11 30.64
CA ALA A 214 1.87 -8.53 31.02
C ALA A 214 1.86 -9.51 29.83
N GLY A 215 1.62 -9.00 28.62
CA GLY A 215 1.57 -9.75 27.38
C GLY A 215 2.94 -9.98 26.76
N TYR A 216 2.98 -9.97 25.42
CA TYR A 216 4.17 -10.29 24.64
C TYR A 216 4.32 -9.37 23.42
N ALA A 217 5.52 -9.29 22.89
CA ALA A 217 5.82 -8.72 21.57
C ALA A 217 6.67 -9.71 20.78
N LEU A 218 6.36 -9.93 19.51
CA LEU A 218 7.09 -10.85 18.65
C LEU A 218 7.72 -10.09 17.48
N GLU A 219 8.99 -10.38 17.23
CA GLU A 219 9.76 -9.91 16.06
C GLU A 219 9.68 -10.95 14.93
N TYR A 220 9.18 -10.55 13.78
CA TYR A 220 9.01 -11.37 12.59
C TYR A 220 10.03 -11.00 11.52
N SER A 221 10.59 -12.01 10.85
CA SER A 221 11.52 -11.82 9.74
C SER A 221 10.83 -11.16 8.55
N TYR A 222 11.45 -10.10 8.03
CA TYR A 222 11.02 -9.42 6.81
C TYR A 222 11.01 -10.36 5.62
N ALA A 223 12.14 -11.03 5.35
CA ALA A 223 12.30 -11.90 4.19
C ALA A 223 11.22 -12.99 4.19
N SER A 224 11.03 -13.65 5.34
CA SER A 224 10.00 -14.67 5.52
C SER A 224 8.60 -14.10 5.25
N LEU A 225 8.27 -12.93 5.80
CA LEU A 225 6.97 -12.29 5.56
C LEU A 225 6.74 -11.99 4.07
N LEU A 226 7.71 -11.39 3.39
CA LEU A 226 7.60 -11.04 1.97
C LEU A 226 7.41 -12.27 1.11
N ASP A 227 8.20 -13.33 1.35
CA ASP A 227 8.07 -14.60 0.63
C ASP A 227 6.66 -15.19 0.80
N LYS A 228 6.09 -15.13 2.00
CA LYS A 228 4.73 -15.59 2.26
C LYS A 228 3.67 -14.71 1.58
N ILE A 229 3.83 -13.38 1.58
CA ILE A 229 2.93 -12.44 0.88
C ILE A 229 2.96 -12.70 -0.64
N HIS A 230 4.14 -12.93 -1.21
CA HIS A 230 4.28 -13.29 -2.61
C HIS A 230 3.60 -14.62 -2.94
N SER A 231 3.69 -15.59 -2.02
CA SER A 231 3.13 -16.93 -2.17
C SER A 231 1.62 -17.03 -1.88
N LEU A 232 0.95 -15.94 -1.49
CA LEU A 232 -0.50 -15.94 -1.33
C LEU A 232 -1.17 -16.31 -2.65
N LYS A 233 -2.18 -17.19 -2.60
CA LYS A 233 -2.99 -17.63 -3.75
C LYS A 233 -3.96 -16.55 -4.28
N VAL A 234 -3.68 -15.29 -3.96
CA VAL A 234 -4.48 -14.13 -4.31
C VAL A 234 -3.57 -13.20 -5.09
N ASP A 235 -4.01 -12.87 -6.29
CA ASP A 235 -3.34 -11.87 -7.11
C ASP A 235 -3.68 -10.47 -6.61
N GLY A 236 -2.82 -9.52 -6.96
CA GLY A 236 -3.06 -8.11 -6.72
C GLY A 236 -1.92 -7.41 -6.00
N LEU A 237 -2.17 -6.13 -5.74
CA LEU A 237 -1.21 -5.20 -5.19
C LEU A 237 -1.33 -5.09 -3.67
N CYS A 238 -0.19 -5.15 -2.99
CA CYS A 238 -0.06 -4.94 -1.57
C CYS A 238 0.72 -3.65 -1.34
N VAL A 239 0.08 -2.65 -0.76
CA VAL A 239 0.69 -1.34 -0.54
C VAL A 239 1.42 -1.34 0.79
N TYR A 240 2.69 -0.96 0.79
CA TYR A 240 3.52 -0.83 1.99
C TYR A 240 3.89 0.62 2.27
N GLY A 241 3.85 1.02 3.53
CA GLY A 241 4.48 2.27 3.95
C GLY A 241 4.12 2.71 5.38
N PRO A 242 4.72 3.81 5.84
CA PRO A 242 4.43 4.38 7.15
C PRO A 242 3.04 5.02 7.19
N VAL A 243 2.42 4.99 8.35
CA VAL A 243 1.21 5.77 8.65
C VAL A 243 1.58 7.25 8.81
N GLU A 244 0.76 8.12 8.20
CA GLU A 244 0.86 9.56 8.34
C GLU A 244 0.02 10.02 9.55
N TYR A 245 0.64 10.75 10.46
CA TYR A 245 -0.01 11.23 11.68
C TYR A 245 -0.44 12.68 11.52
N ILE A 246 -1.74 12.92 11.51
CA ILE A 246 -2.32 14.23 11.16
C ILE A 246 -3.29 14.73 12.23
N ASP A 247 -3.32 16.06 12.44
CA ASP A 247 -4.20 16.73 13.41
C ASP A 247 -5.66 16.78 12.92
N LYS A 248 -5.87 16.86 11.60
CA LYS A 248 -7.18 16.90 10.98
C LYS A 248 -7.36 15.72 10.04
N ARG A 249 -8.45 14.99 10.23
CA ARG A 249 -8.84 13.83 9.44
C ARG A 249 -8.88 14.15 7.93
N PRO A 250 -8.47 13.21 7.04
CA PRO A 250 -8.69 13.40 5.61
C PRO A 250 -10.19 13.35 5.31
N ASN A 251 -10.60 13.84 4.13
CA ASN A 251 -11.98 13.59 3.69
C ASN A 251 -12.20 12.07 3.60
N THR A 252 -13.25 11.58 4.24
CA THR A 252 -13.62 10.15 4.29
C THR A 252 -14.88 9.81 3.52
N ARG A 253 -15.54 10.79 2.91
CA ARG A 253 -16.72 10.58 2.08
C ARG A 253 -16.40 10.85 0.61
N SER A 254 -16.64 9.85 -0.22
CA SER A 254 -16.54 9.96 -1.67
C SER A 254 -17.70 10.77 -2.23
N ASN A 255 -17.51 11.33 -3.42
CA ASN A 255 -18.59 11.96 -4.20
C ASN A 255 -19.35 10.93 -5.07
N SER A 256 -19.03 9.65 -4.95
CA SER A 256 -19.57 8.54 -5.75
C SER A 256 -20.06 7.41 -4.84
N ASN A 257 -21.06 6.67 -5.31
CA ASN A 257 -21.56 5.41 -4.72
C ASN A 257 -21.01 4.17 -5.44
N GLN A 258 -19.93 4.33 -6.21
CA GLN A 258 -19.23 3.23 -6.89
C GLN A 258 -17.76 3.27 -6.50
N PHE A 259 -17.20 2.09 -6.21
CA PHE A 259 -15.78 1.95 -5.95
C PHE A 259 -15.01 2.19 -7.24
N SER A 260 -13.93 2.98 -7.19
CA SER A 260 -13.11 3.29 -8.36
C SER A 260 -11.64 3.26 -8.00
N TYR A 261 -10.92 2.31 -8.58
CA TYR A 261 -9.46 2.21 -8.45
C TYR A 261 -8.72 3.48 -8.95
N SER A 262 -9.39 4.36 -9.71
CA SER A 262 -8.85 5.66 -10.11
C SER A 262 -8.82 6.70 -8.96
N ASN A 263 -9.54 6.49 -7.86
CA ASN A 263 -9.57 7.40 -6.71
C ASN A 263 -8.62 6.97 -5.58
N LEU A 264 -7.53 6.30 -5.92
CA LEU A 264 -6.68 5.61 -4.95
C LEU A 264 -6.05 6.53 -3.89
N ASN A 265 -5.70 7.77 -4.22
CA ASN A 265 -5.25 8.74 -3.22
C ASN A 265 -6.24 8.89 -2.05
N PHE A 266 -7.55 8.80 -2.31
CA PHE A 266 -8.56 8.86 -1.27
C PHE A 266 -8.51 7.62 -0.38
N TYR A 267 -8.37 6.43 -0.96
CA TYR A 267 -8.26 5.17 -0.21
C TYR A 267 -6.95 5.06 0.57
N ILE A 268 -5.83 5.46 -0.03
CA ILE A 268 -4.52 5.49 0.65
C ILE A 268 -4.53 6.47 1.81
N LYS A 269 -5.13 7.66 1.64
CA LYS A 269 -5.31 8.58 2.76
C LYS A 269 -6.22 8.01 3.84
N ALA A 270 -7.24 7.25 3.49
CA ALA A 270 -8.08 6.59 4.49
C ALA A 270 -7.29 5.54 5.28
N THR A 271 -6.52 4.67 4.61
CA THR A 271 -5.86 3.53 5.24
C THR A 271 -4.46 3.80 5.81
N PHE A 272 -3.84 4.94 5.49
CA PHE A 272 -2.51 5.33 5.99
C PHE A 272 -2.51 6.68 6.70
N ALA A 273 -3.66 7.16 7.21
CA ALA A 273 -3.70 8.34 8.06
C ALA A 273 -4.31 8.01 9.42
N LYS A 274 -3.67 8.50 10.49
CA LYS A 274 -4.15 8.33 11.86
C LYS A 274 -4.05 9.65 12.62
N PHE A 275 -4.84 9.80 13.67
CA PHE A 275 -4.78 11.00 14.50
C PHE A 275 -3.42 11.11 15.19
N LYS A 276 -2.90 12.34 15.28
CA LYS A 276 -1.53 12.61 15.72
C LYS A 276 -1.18 12.08 17.11
N GLU A 277 -2.15 11.95 18.02
CA GLU A 277 -1.92 11.38 19.36
C GLU A 277 -1.41 9.92 19.30
N TRP A 278 -1.71 9.20 18.22
CA TRP A 278 -1.25 7.84 17.98
C TRP A 278 0.17 7.75 17.37
N GLN A 279 0.87 8.87 17.17
CA GLN A 279 2.21 8.88 16.54
C GLN A 279 3.26 8.03 17.28
N HIS A 280 3.03 7.78 18.57
CA HIS A 280 3.90 6.94 19.38
C HIS A 280 3.96 5.49 18.87
N GLU A 281 2.96 5.00 18.14
CA GLU A 281 2.96 3.63 17.60
C GLU A 281 4.04 3.42 16.53
N ARG A 282 4.46 4.49 15.84
CA ARG A 282 5.42 4.44 14.72
C ARG A 282 5.00 3.36 13.71
N GLU A 283 3.73 3.37 13.37
CA GLU A 283 3.03 2.31 12.67
C GLU A 283 3.39 2.31 11.18
N TYR A 284 3.56 1.10 10.66
CA TYR A 284 3.66 0.82 9.24
C TYR A 284 2.59 -0.21 8.88
N ARG A 285 2.12 -0.14 7.64
CA ARG A 285 1.02 -1.00 7.16
C ARG A 285 1.38 -1.65 5.84
N PHE A 286 1.01 -2.92 5.71
CA PHE A 286 0.69 -3.51 4.43
C PHE A 286 -0.83 -3.43 4.21
N VAL A 287 -1.28 -2.96 3.06
CA VAL A 287 -2.71 -2.83 2.72
C VAL A 287 -3.01 -3.53 1.42
N CYS A 288 -3.88 -4.53 1.48
CA CYS A 288 -4.47 -5.17 0.30
C CYS A 288 -5.78 -4.47 -0.02
N ILE A 289 -5.97 -4.11 -1.30
CA ILE A 289 -7.24 -3.59 -1.83
C ILE A 289 -7.91 -4.71 -2.62
N LEU A 290 -9.07 -5.14 -2.16
CA LEU A 290 -9.83 -6.26 -2.69
C LEU A 290 -10.83 -5.82 -3.75
N ASP A 291 -11.28 -6.78 -4.56
CA ASP A 291 -12.29 -6.54 -5.60
C ASP A 291 -13.73 -6.71 -5.11
N GLU A 292 -14.60 -5.81 -5.55
CA GLU A 292 -16.07 -5.85 -5.37
C GLU A 292 -16.72 -6.95 -6.19
N LYS A 293 -16.15 -7.27 -7.36
CA LYS A 293 -16.76 -8.19 -8.34
C LYS A 293 -16.30 -9.63 -8.25
N ALA A 294 -15.36 -9.93 -7.37
CA ALA A 294 -14.99 -11.30 -7.13
C ALA A 294 -15.97 -11.87 -6.10
N GLU A 295 -17.07 -12.46 -6.59
CA GLU A 295 -18.00 -13.25 -5.76
C GLU A 295 -17.24 -14.34 -4.96
N ALA A 296 -16.12 -14.84 -5.51
CA ALA A 296 -15.18 -15.69 -4.80
C ALA A 296 -14.32 -14.97 -3.74
N ALA A 297 -14.01 -13.68 -3.86
CA ALA A 297 -13.15 -12.97 -2.90
C ALA A 297 -13.85 -12.68 -1.57
N GLN A 298 -15.17 -12.47 -1.55
CA GLN A 298 -15.93 -12.35 -0.31
C GLN A 298 -16.02 -13.69 0.45
N GLU A 299 -16.15 -14.81 -0.25
CA GLU A 299 -16.11 -16.16 0.36
C GLU A 299 -14.68 -16.60 0.74
N VAL A 300 -13.64 -16.14 0.01
CA VAL A 300 -12.24 -16.57 0.19
C VAL A 300 -11.47 -15.71 1.20
N LEU A 301 -11.80 -14.42 1.39
CA LEU A 301 -10.93 -13.52 2.18
C LEU A 301 -11.49 -13.10 3.53
N GLY A 302 -12.78 -13.35 3.79
CA GLY A 302 -13.42 -13.14 5.09
C GLY A 302 -13.01 -11.83 5.75
N ASP A 303 -12.95 -11.78 7.08
CA ASP A 303 -12.37 -10.63 7.79
C ASP A 303 -10.84 -10.68 7.90
N TRP A 304 -10.24 -11.80 7.52
CA TRP A 304 -8.85 -12.13 7.84
C TRP A 304 -8.18 -12.82 6.67
N VAL A 305 -7.06 -12.26 6.21
CA VAL A 305 -6.16 -12.94 5.28
C VAL A 305 -4.99 -13.48 6.07
N LEU A 306 -5.00 -14.79 6.32
CA LEU A 306 -3.96 -15.48 7.09
C LEU A 306 -2.67 -15.60 6.28
N ILE A 307 -1.56 -15.24 6.92
CA ILE A 307 -0.20 -15.50 6.47
C ILE A 307 0.40 -16.51 7.46
N PRO A 308 0.47 -17.80 7.10
CA PRO A 308 0.90 -18.82 8.02
C PRO A 308 2.43 -18.87 8.13
N GLN A 309 2.92 -19.18 9.33
CA GLN A 309 4.32 -19.57 9.57
C GLN A 309 5.35 -18.56 9.04
N VAL A 310 5.16 -17.28 9.36
CA VAL A 310 6.21 -16.26 9.19
C VAL A 310 7.24 -16.48 10.28
N ASP A 311 8.52 -16.53 9.91
CA ASP A 311 9.58 -16.83 10.88
C ASP A 311 9.62 -15.77 11.99
N VAL A 312 9.47 -16.23 13.23
CA VAL A 312 9.64 -15.39 14.42
C VAL A 312 11.09 -15.48 14.86
N VAL A 313 11.76 -14.34 14.93
CA VAL A 313 13.19 -14.21 15.24
C VAL A 313 13.41 -14.14 16.75
N GLN A 314 12.57 -13.39 17.46
CA GLN A 314 12.70 -13.13 18.89
C GLN A 314 11.33 -12.83 19.49
N GLY A 315 11.06 -13.40 20.66
CA GLY A 315 9.92 -13.00 21.48
C GLY A 315 10.35 -12.17 22.67
N TYR A 316 9.46 -11.28 23.12
CA TYR A 316 9.61 -10.56 24.37
C TYR A 316 8.38 -10.79 25.23
N ALA A 317 8.58 -11.04 26.52
CA ALA A 317 7.55 -11.01 27.54
C ALA A 317 7.64 -9.68 28.28
N GLY A 318 6.48 -9.07 28.56
CA GLY A 318 6.45 -7.77 29.24
C GLY A 318 6.96 -7.85 30.68
N CYS A 319 7.37 -6.70 31.23
CA CYS A 319 7.98 -6.63 32.55
C CYS A 319 7.06 -7.05 33.70
N ASN A 320 5.74 -6.94 33.52
CA ASN A 320 4.74 -7.41 34.47
C ASN A 320 4.32 -8.87 34.23
N ASN A 321 4.91 -9.57 33.24
CA ASN A 321 4.65 -10.98 33.03
C ASN A 321 5.37 -11.81 34.12
N THR A 322 4.60 -12.38 35.04
CA THR A 322 5.11 -13.09 36.22
C THR A 322 5.74 -14.44 35.89
N LYS A 323 5.24 -15.14 34.87
CA LYS A 323 5.72 -16.47 34.46
C LYS A 323 5.49 -16.67 32.98
N ILE A 324 6.58 -16.86 32.23
CA ILE A 324 6.54 -17.25 30.82
C ILE A 324 6.20 -18.74 30.76
N LYS A 325 5.01 -19.07 30.24
CA LYS A 325 4.54 -20.47 30.10
C LYS A 325 4.64 -21.01 28.67
N VAL A 326 5.08 -20.16 27.76
CA VAL A 326 5.11 -20.43 26.32
C VAL A 326 6.37 -21.21 25.98
N LYS A 327 6.22 -22.32 25.25
CA LYS A 327 7.34 -23.00 24.60
C LYS A 327 7.34 -22.60 23.13
N ALA A 328 8.38 -21.92 22.69
CA ALA A 328 8.56 -21.48 21.31
C ALA A 328 9.87 -22.04 20.75
N GLN A 329 10.00 -22.05 19.42
CA GLN A 329 11.23 -22.47 18.73
C GLN A 329 12.31 -21.38 18.71
N TYR A 330 11.99 -20.19 19.22
CA TYR A 330 12.84 -19.00 19.32
C TYR A 330 12.94 -18.55 20.78
N PRO A 331 13.98 -17.76 21.13
CA PRO A 331 14.13 -17.24 22.48
C PRO A 331 12.97 -16.28 22.82
N ILE A 332 12.55 -16.30 24.09
CA ILE A 332 11.66 -15.28 24.66
C ILE A 332 12.37 -14.59 25.81
N LYS A 333 12.72 -13.31 25.65
CA LYS A 333 13.36 -12.49 26.68
C LYS A 333 12.30 -11.78 27.51
N LYS A 334 12.52 -11.64 28.81
CA LYS A 334 11.65 -10.81 29.64
C LYS A 334 12.21 -9.40 29.68
N LEU A 335 11.40 -8.40 29.33
CA LEU A 335 11.81 -7.01 29.47
C LEU A 335 11.86 -6.59 30.94
N GLU A 336 12.81 -5.72 31.25
CA GLU A 336 12.96 -5.08 32.56
C GLU A 336 12.61 -3.60 32.49
N LYS A 337 12.25 -3.04 33.66
CA LYS A 337 12.04 -1.61 33.81
C LYS A 337 13.39 -0.93 34.05
N ASP A 338 13.78 -0.03 33.16
CA ASP A 338 14.84 0.93 33.42
C ASP A 338 14.20 2.18 34.03
N ILE A 339 14.12 2.19 35.36
CA ILE A 339 13.43 3.23 36.13
C ILE A 339 14.11 4.59 35.94
N LEU A 340 15.45 4.61 35.81
CA LEU A 340 16.21 5.86 35.72
C LEU A 340 15.99 6.57 34.38
N ASN A 341 15.96 5.81 33.28
CA ASN A 341 15.78 6.36 31.94
C ASN A 341 14.33 6.33 31.45
N TYR A 342 13.39 5.85 32.27
CA TYR A 342 11.97 5.72 31.94
C TYR A 342 11.73 4.94 30.63
N GLN A 343 12.36 3.77 30.52
CA GLN A 343 12.29 2.92 29.33
C GLN A 343 12.20 1.42 29.69
N LEU A 344 11.92 0.58 28.69
CA LEU A 344 12.06 -0.87 28.80
C LEU A 344 13.39 -1.31 28.19
N LYS A 345 14.03 -2.30 28.79
CA LYS A 345 15.27 -2.90 28.28
C LYS A 345 15.14 -4.42 28.24
N SER A 346 15.77 -5.06 27.25
CA SER A 346 15.74 -6.52 27.01
C SER A 346 16.97 -7.25 27.51
#